data_AF-A0A9E2J3V8-F1
#
_entry.id   AF-A0A9E2J3V8-F1
#
_cell.length_a   1.000
_cell.length_b   1.000
_cell.length_c   1.000
_cell.angle_alpha   90.00
_cell.angle_beta   90.00
_cell.angle_gamma   90.00
#
_symmetry.space_group_name_H-M   'P 1'
#
loop_
_entity.id
_entity.type
_entity.pdbx_description
1 polymer ?
#
loop_
_entity_poly.entity_id
_entity_poly.type
_entity_poly.pdbx_seq_one_letter_code
_entity_poly.pdbx_strand_id
1 'polypeptide(L)'
;MTNSISIKRLILISALLLFLSSNISAAGDWDRILNLRGQWKFSIGDDKKWADIGYDDSNWETVRVPSFWEEEGFYGYNGYAWYRKEFVLAEILKDESVYISLGYIDDVDEVYLNGKFIGSSGKFPPDFKTAYNADRKYPVPAKYFNKNKKNVLAVRVFDATLGGGINSGDIGIYVKSYEFLVDKNLEGEWKFSTGDREEFKEKDFDDSKWNKIFVPGYWETQGYDEYNGVAWYRKTFTISSSFNDDQLVLLLGKIDDIDEAYLNGNLIGQTGSFSSDPENSNFNNEWQELRGYLFPSNLLNKNGVNVIAVRVYDSYINGGIYEGPIGIATQNNYRNAWKRISKKRSFWDVIFGK
;
A
#
# COMPACT_ATOMS: atom_id res chain seq x y z
N MET A 1 -64.47 26.39 -7.83
CA MET A 1 -63.75 25.16 -8.20
C MET A 1 -62.27 25.46 -8.15
N THR A 2 -61.58 24.86 -7.19
CA THR A 2 -60.24 25.19 -6.71
C THR A 2 -59.17 24.52 -7.58
N ASN A 3 -58.24 25.31 -8.13
CA ASN A 3 -57.09 24.84 -8.90
C ASN A 3 -56.04 24.19 -7.97
N SER A 4 -56.25 22.91 -7.68
CA SER A 4 -55.30 22.01 -6.99
C SER A 4 -54.43 21.28 -8.03
N ILE A 5 -53.65 22.05 -8.77
CA ILE A 5 -52.63 21.57 -9.73
C ILE A 5 -51.44 22.52 -9.48
N SER A 6 -50.30 22.16 -8.90
CA SER A 6 -49.72 20.87 -8.63
C SER A 6 -48.54 21.08 -7.67
N ILE A 7 -48.81 21.17 -6.36
CA ILE A 7 -47.78 21.06 -5.30
C ILE A 7 -47.05 19.70 -5.42
N LYS A 8 -47.68 18.71 -6.04
CA LYS A 8 -47.11 17.39 -6.37
C LYS A 8 -46.00 17.40 -7.44
N ARG A 9 -45.83 18.47 -8.23
CA ARG A 9 -44.71 18.60 -9.20
C ARG A 9 -43.48 19.27 -8.62
N LEU A 10 -43.64 20.14 -7.62
CA LEU A 10 -42.48 20.71 -6.90
C LEU A 10 -41.86 19.70 -5.93
N ILE A 11 -42.68 18.84 -5.30
CA ILE A 11 -42.18 17.80 -4.38
C ILE A 11 -41.49 16.65 -5.13
N LEU A 12 -41.87 16.38 -6.39
CA LEU A 12 -41.18 15.35 -7.18
C LEU A 12 -39.80 15.81 -7.70
N ILE A 13 -39.59 17.12 -7.92
CA ILE A 13 -38.30 17.65 -8.37
C ILE A 13 -37.33 17.80 -7.18
N SER A 14 -37.83 18.12 -5.98
CA SER A 14 -36.99 18.09 -4.76
C SER A 14 -36.68 16.67 -4.29
N ALA A 15 -37.57 15.70 -4.49
CA ALA A 15 -37.28 14.28 -4.21
C ALA A 15 -36.32 13.65 -5.22
N LEU A 16 -36.31 14.09 -6.49
CA LEU A 16 -35.34 13.58 -7.49
C LEU A 16 -33.94 14.18 -7.33
N LEU A 17 -33.82 15.39 -6.77
CA LEU A 17 -32.54 16.00 -6.39
C LEU A 17 -31.97 15.47 -5.07
N LEU A 18 -32.79 14.85 -4.22
CA LEU A 18 -32.36 14.22 -2.96
C LEU A 18 -31.91 12.75 -3.13
N PHE A 19 -32.03 12.15 -4.32
CA PHE A 19 -31.51 10.81 -4.63
C PHE A 19 -30.23 10.82 -5.49
N LEU A 20 -29.65 12.00 -5.74
CA LEU A 20 -28.35 12.19 -6.39
C LEU A 20 -27.28 12.71 -5.43
N SER A 21 -27.49 12.62 -4.11
CA SER A 21 -26.38 12.59 -3.17
C SER A 21 -25.82 11.17 -3.11
N SER A 22 -25.26 10.69 -4.23
CA SER A 22 -24.27 9.63 -4.15
C SER A 22 -23.21 10.11 -3.18
N ASN A 23 -22.99 9.32 -2.13
CA ASN A 23 -21.91 9.50 -1.17
C ASN A 23 -20.62 9.84 -1.91
N ILE A 24 -20.27 11.11 -1.98
CA ILE A 24 -18.91 11.50 -2.34
C ILE A 24 -18.20 11.60 -1.00
N SER A 25 -17.97 10.41 -0.45
CA SER A 25 -16.95 10.25 0.56
C SER A 25 -15.63 10.55 -0.15
N ALA A 26 -14.97 11.62 0.28
CA ALA A 26 -13.54 11.81 0.07
C ALA A 26 -12.78 10.79 0.94
N ALA A 27 -12.93 9.51 0.62
CA ALA A 27 -12.23 8.37 1.20
C ALA A 27 -11.72 7.55 0.01
N GLY A 28 -10.40 7.31 -0.08
CA GLY A 28 -9.73 6.85 -1.30
C GLY A 28 -10.47 5.75 -2.07
N ASP A 29 -10.59 5.93 -3.39
CA ASP A 29 -11.32 5.08 -4.33
C ASP A 29 -10.66 3.69 -4.45
N TRP A 30 -10.99 2.80 -3.50
CA TRP A 30 -10.64 1.39 -3.53
C TRP A 30 -11.74 0.61 -4.24
N ASP A 31 -11.55 0.33 -5.52
CA ASP A 31 -12.52 -0.44 -6.30
C ASP A 31 -12.20 -1.94 -6.21
N ARG A 32 -13.11 -2.72 -5.62
CA ARG A 32 -12.98 -4.18 -5.59
C ARG A 32 -13.25 -4.74 -6.99
N ILE A 33 -12.23 -5.29 -7.62
CA ILE A 33 -12.34 -5.93 -8.94
C ILE A 33 -12.54 -7.45 -8.84
N LEU A 34 -12.20 -8.07 -7.71
CA LEU A 34 -12.47 -9.49 -7.47
C LEU A 34 -12.76 -9.75 -5.99
N ASN A 35 -13.86 -10.45 -5.71
CA ASN A 35 -14.18 -10.95 -4.38
C ASN A 35 -13.47 -12.28 -4.14
N LEU A 36 -12.68 -12.37 -3.06
CA LEU A 36 -11.96 -13.58 -2.68
C LEU A 36 -12.55 -14.27 -1.43
N ARG A 37 -13.62 -13.73 -0.82
CA ARG A 37 -14.31 -14.35 0.32
C ARG A 37 -14.87 -15.73 -0.02
N GLY A 38 -15.14 -16.53 1.01
CA GLY A 38 -15.73 -17.86 0.92
C GLY A 38 -14.71 -18.94 1.23
N GLN A 39 -14.80 -20.06 0.53
CA GLN A 39 -13.99 -21.25 0.83
C GLN A 39 -12.55 -21.12 0.32
N TRP A 40 -11.58 -21.38 1.18
CA TRP A 40 -10.14 -21.43 0.89
C TRP A 40 -9.58 -22.78 1.33
N LYS A 41 -8.57 -23.26 0.62
CA LYS A 41 -7.79 -24.43 1.06
C LYS A 41 -6.99 -24.06 2.29
N PHE A 42 -6.88 -24.97 3.25
CA PHE A 42 -6.24 -24.73 4.53
C PHE A 42 -5.43 -25.95 5.01
N SER A 43 -4.26 -25.69 5.60
CA SER A 43 -3.43 -26.70 6.23
C SER A 43 -2.66 -26.14 7.42
N ILE A 44 -2.63 -26.89 8.52
CA ILE A 44 -1.79 -26.59 9.68
C ILE A 44 -0.35 -27.07 9.45
N GLY A 45 0.61 -26.38 10.06
CA GLY A 45 2.05 -26.62 9.88
C GLY A 45 2.71 -25.55 9.02
N ASP A 46 4.00 -25.74 8.77
CA ASP A 46 4.82 -24.75 8.06
C ASP A 46 5.78 -25.40 7.06
N ASP A 47 5.40 -25.39 5.79
CA ASP A 47 6.28 -25.76 4.68
C ASP A 47 6.26 -24.66 3.61
N LYS A 48 7.41 -24.01 3.38
CA LYS A 48 7.54 -22.92 2.41
C LYS A 48 7.20 -23.34 0.98
N LYS A 49 7.25 -24.64 0.64
CA LYS A 49 6.81 -25.15 -0.67
C LYS A 49 5.32 -24.91 -0.92
N TRP A 50 4.54 -24.68 0.14
CA TRP A 50 3.11 -24.37 0.02
C TRP A 50 2.83 -23.01 -0.61
N ALA A 51 3.84 -22.15 -0.78
CA ALA A 51 3.75 -20.94 -1.60
C ALA A 51 3.73 -21.23 -3.11
N ASP A 52 4.26 -22.38 -3.55
CA ASP A 52 4.50 -22.64 -4.97
C ASP A 52 3.21 -22.80 -5.76
N ILE A 53 3.16 -22.19 -6.95
CA ILE A 53 1.99 -22.26 -7.85
C ILE A 53 1.64 -23.70 -8.26
N GLY A 54 2.64 -24.59 -8.30
CA GLY A 54 2.49 -25.98 -8.71
C GLY A 54 2.30 -26.98 -7.58
N TYR A 55 2.24 -26.52 -6.32
CA TYR A 55 2.00 -27.40 -5.18
C TYR A 55 0.59 -28.02 -5.26
N ASP A 56 0.51 -29.33 -5.02
CA ASP A 56 -0.75 -30.07 -5.00
C ASP A 56 -1.39 -30.00 -3.60
N ASP A 57 -2.43 -29.18 -3.50
CA ASP A 57 -3.22 -28.96 -2.29
C ASP A 57 -4.52 -29.79 -2.27
N SER A 58 -4.61 -30.86 -3.08
CA SER A 58 -5.82 -31.70 -3.13
C SER A 58 -6.21 -32.27 -1.77
N ASN A 59 -5.20 -32.58 -0.94
CA ASN A 59 -5.35 -33.18 0.38
C ASN A 59 -5.55 -32.15 1.50
N TRP A 60 -5.59 -30.85 1.17
CA TRP A 60 -5.84 -29.81 2.16
C TRP A 60 -7.33 -29.73 2.52
N GLU A 61 -7.56 -29.41 3.79
CA GLU A 61 -8.87 -29.06 4.32
C GLU A 61 -9.37 -27.77 3.68
N THR A 62 -10.61 -27.40 4.01
CA THR A 62 -11.20 -26.15 3.51
C THR A 62 -11.86 -25.41 4.67
N VAL A 63 -11.61 -24.11 4.74
CA VAL A 63 -12.18 -23.21 5.75
C VAL A 63 -12.81 -21.99 5.07
N ARG A 64 -13.78 -21.38 5.74
CA ARG A 64 -14.34 -20.09 5.32
C ARG A 64 -13.36 -18.95 5.65
N VAL A 65 -13.22 -18.03 4.70
CA VAL A 65 -12.49 -16.77 4.87
C VAL A 65 -13.42 -15.60 4.52
N PRO A 66 -13.56 -14.59 5.39
CA PRO A 66 -12.94 -14.49 6.70
C PRO A 66 -13.66 -15.35 7.77
N SER A 67 -12.91 -15.92 8.70
CA SER A 67 -13.35 -16.58 9.94
C SER A 67 -12.10 -16.97 10.76
N PHE A 68 -12.24 -17.06 12.08
CA PHE A 68 -11.23 -17.71 12.93
C PHE A 68 -11.17 -19.19 12.59
N TRP A 69 -9.97 -19.78 12.46
CA TRP A 69 -9.89 -21.21 12.11
C TRP A 69 -10.46 -22.12 13.21
N GLU A 70 -10.57 -21.64 14.45
CA GLU A 70 -11.21 -22.33 15.57
C GLU A 70 -12.71 -22.53 15.32
N GLU A 71 -13.36 -21.58 14.66
CA GLU A 71 -14.77 -21.67 14.27
C GLU A 71 -14.99 -22.63 13.10
N GLU A 72 -13.93 -22.94 12.35
CA GLU A 72 -13.92 -23.82 11.19
C GLU A 72 -13.36 -25.22 11.51
N GLY A 73 -13.28 -25.57 12.80
CA GLY A 73 -13.00 -26.93 13.27
C GLY A 73 -11.61 -27.16 13.88
N PHE A 74 -10.74 -26.14 13.91
CA PHE A 74 -9.39 -26.21 14.47
C PHE A 74 -9.34 -25.67 15.90
N TYR A 75 -10.22 -26.18 16.77
CA TYR A 75 -10.39 -25.66 18.14
C TYR A 75 -9.10 -25.67 18.97
N GLY A 76 -8.71 -24.48 19.45
CA GLY A 76 -7.56 -24.29 20.34
C GLY A 76 -6.20 -24.51 19.68
N TYR A 77 -6.15 -24.52 18.34
CA TYR A 77 -4.91 -24.62 17.60
C TYR A 77 -4.19 -23.27 17.56
N ASN A 78 -3.01 -23.20 18.16
CA ASN A 78 -2.07 -22.08 17.98
C ASN A 78 -0.83 -22.60 17.23
N GLY A 79 -0.31 -21.81 16.30
CA GLY A 79 0.87 -22.17 15.53
C GLY A 79 0.80 -21.69 14.08
N TYR A 80 1.51 -22.40 13.22
CA TYR A 80 1.56 -22.08 11.80
C TYR A 80 0.38 -22.69 11.06
N ALA A 81 -0.23 -21.92 10.18
CA ALA A 81 -1.17 -22.44 9.21
C ALA A 81 -0.99 -21.73 7.87
N TRP A 82 -1.47 -22.37 6.81
CA TRP A 82 -1.43 -21.82 5.47
C TRP A 82 -2.79 -21.87 4.82
N TYR A 83 -3.09 -20.81 4.08
CA TYR A 83 -4.26 -20.71 3.22
C TYR A 83 -3.83 -20.70 1.76
N ARG A 84 -4.64 -21.32 0.89
CA ARG A 84 -4.48 -21.25 -0.57
C ARG A 84 -5.79 -20.93 -1.27
N LYS A 85 -5.72 -20.01 -2.23
CA LYS A 85 -6.86 -19.61 -3.08
C LYS A 85 -6.45 -19.56 -4.54
N GLU A 86 -7.14 -20.36 -5.33
CA GLU A 86 -7.07 -20.25 -6.79
C GLU A 86 -8.10 -19.23 -7.29
N PHE A 87 -7.69 -18.44 -8.29
CA PHE A 87 -8.58 -17.51 -8.98
C PHE A 87 -8.10 -17.22 -10.41
N VAL A 88 -9.00 -16.69 -11.22
CA VAL A 88 -8.66 -16.12 -12.53
C VAL A 88 -8.96 -14.63 -12.45
N LEU A 89 -7.97 -13.81 -12.78
CA LEU A 89 -8.14 -12.38 -12.90
C LEU A 89 -8.19 -12.03 -14.39
N ALA A 90 -9.21 -11.26 -14.76
CA ALA A 90 -9.32 -10.67 -16.08
C ALA A 90 -8.19 -9.64 -16.31
N GLU A 91 -8.24 -8.95 -17.43
CA GLU A 91 -7.27 -7.91 -17.71
C GLU A 91 -7.41 -6.74 -16.73
N ILE A 92 -6.29 -6.38 -16.10
CA ILE A 92 -6.15 -5.18 -15.26
C ILE A 92 -5.84 -4.02 -16.20
N LEU A 93 -6.48 -2.86 -15.97
CA LEU A 93 -6.23 -1.69 -16.79
C LEU A 93 -4.78 -1.20 -16.63
N LYS A 94 -4.28 -0.59 -17.69
CA LYS A 94 -3.00 0.10 -17.65
C LYS A 94 -3.13 1.28 -16.68
N ASP A 95 -2.13 1.47 -15.81
CA ASP A 95 -2.00 2.62 -14.88
C ASP A 95 -2.74 2.52 -13.52
N GLU A 96 -3.31 1.35 -13.18
CA GLU A 96 -3.89 1.09 -11.85
C GLU A 96 -2.87 0.45 -10.89
N SER A 97 -2.82 0.93 -9.63
CA SER A 97 -2.14 0.19 -8.56
C SER A 97 -3.06 -0.91 -8.05
N VAL A 98 -2.61 -2.15 -8.17
CA VAL A 98 -3.36 -3.35 -7.77
C VAL A 98 -2.96 -3.73 -6.36
N TYR A 99 -3.94 -4.10 -5.55
CA TYR A 99 -3.70 -4.56 -4.19
C TYR A 99 -4.47 -5.84 -3.90
N ILE A 100 -3.90 -6.67 -3.03
CA ILE A 100 -4.62 -7.76 -2.38
C ILE A 100 -4.95 -7.31 -0.96
N SER A 101 -6.25 -7.24 -0.66
CA SER A 101 -6.78 -6.97 0.66
C SER A 101 -7.11 -8.30 1.34
N LEU A 102 -6.49 -8.55 2.49
CA LEU A 102 -6.75 -9.70 3.35
C LEU A 102 -7.40 -9.32 4.67
N GLY A 103 -7.75 -8.04 4.87
CA GLY A 103 -8.40 -7.60 6.10
C GLY A 103 -7.51 -7.83 7.32
N TYR A 104 -8.08 -8.38 8.39
CA TYR A 104 -7.33 -8.64 9.62
C TYR A 104 -6.91 -10.10 9.70
N ILE A 105 -5.62 -10.30 9.97
CA ILE A 105 -5.01 -11.62 10.16
C ILE A 105 -4.37 -11.63 11.54
N ASP A 106 -4.72 -12.63 12.33
CA ASP A 106 -4.16 -12.86 13.66
C ASP A 106 -3.13 -13.99 13.60
N ASP A 107 -1.85 -13.80 13.97
CA ASP A 107 -1.17 -12.56 14.38
C ASP A 107 -0.30 -11.98 13.25
N VAL A 108 0.39 -12.87 12.54
CA VAL A 108 1.51 -12.58 11.62
C VAL A 108 1.27 -13.27 10.30
N ASP A 109 1.61 -12.61 9.19
CA ASP A 109 1.43 -13.19 7.87
C ASP A 109 2.58 -12.92 6.90
N GLU A 110 2.77 -13.85 5.97
CA GLU A 110 3.50 -13.66 4.72
C GLU A 110 2.58 -14.05 3.56
N VAL A 111 2.52 -13.21 2.53
CA VAL A 111 1.64 -13.41 1.37
C VAL A 111 2.46 -13.65 0.11
N TYR A 112 2.00 -14.62 -0.67
CA TYR A 112 2.63 -15.03 -1.92
C TYR A 112 1.61 -15.10 -3.04
N LEU A 113 1.90 -14.45 -4.17
CA LEU A 113 1.16 -14.61 -5.41
C LEU A 113 2.00 -15.43 -6.39
N ASN A 114 1.49 -16.58 -6.80
CA ASN A 114 2.15 -17.47 -7.77
C ASN A 114 3.60 -17.85 -7.35
N GLY A 115 3.81 -18.12 -6.06
CA GLY A 115 5.13 -18.40 -5.47
C GLY A 115 6.03 -17.18 -5.26
N LYS A 116 5.58 -15.97 -5.62
CA LYS A 116 6.33 -14.73 -5.39
C LYS A 116 5.82 -14.04 -4.14
N PHE A 117 6.71 -13.74 -3.20
CA PHE A 117 6.42 -12.93 -2.03
C PHE A 117 5.91 -11.53 -2.44
N ILE A 118 4.82 -11.07 -1.82
CA ILE A 118 4.18 -9.78 -2.11
C ILE A 118 3.92 -8.92 -0.88
N GLY A 119 4.16 -9.42 0.33
CA GLY A 119 3.78 -8.69 1.53
C GLY A 119 3.94 -9.52 2.79
N SER A 120 4.15 -8.86 3.91
CA SER A 120 4.09 -9.46 5.25
C SER A 120 3.70 -8.41 6.27
N SER A 121 3.17 -8.85 7.40
CA SER A 121 2.94 -8.01 8.57
C SER A 121 3.25 -8.78 9.85
N GLY A 122 3.82 -8.07 10.84
CA GLY A 122 4.41 -8.66 12.02
C GLY A 122 5.75 -9.37 11.74
N LYS A 123 6.25 -10.13 12.72
CA LYS A 123 7.45 -10.99 12.59
C LYS A 123 7.16 -12.37 13.12
N PHE A 124 7.56 -13.38 12.35
CA PHE A 124 7.46 -14.77 12.76
C PHE A 124 8.50 -15.10 13.84
N PRO A 125 8.26 -16.14 14.67
CA PRO A 125 9.27 -16.68 15.59
C PRO A 125 10.63 -16.94 14.92
N PRO A 126 11.76 -16.84 15.66
CA PRO A 126 11.84 -16.63 17.12
C PRO A 126 11.60 -15.18 17.57
N ASP A 127 11.74 -14.20 16.68
CA ASP A 127 11.58 -12.77 17.00
C ASP A 127 10.13 -12.31 16.83
N PHE A 128 9.20 -13.05 17.44
CA PHE A 128 7.76 -12.87 17.24
C PHE A 128 7.30 -11.44 17.57
N LYS A 129 6.57 -10.82 16.62
CA LYS A 129 5.90 -9.52 16.77
C LYS A 129 4.53 -9.60 16.10
N THR A 130 3.47 -9.38 16.86
CA THR A 130 2.10 -9.42 16.35
C THR A 130 1.80 -8.23 15.46
N ALA A 131 0.92 -8.42 14.49
CA ALA A 131 0.25 -7.33 13.79
C ALA A 131 -1.27 -7.58 13.74
N TYR A 132 -1.86 -8.28 14.71
CA TYR A 132 -3.27 -8.72 14.69
C TYR A 132 -4.30 -7.63 14.32
N ASN A 133 -4.03 -6.39 14.69
CA ASN A 133 -4.91 -5.24 14.50
C ASN A 133 -4.65 -4.44 13.20
N ALA A 134 -3.69 -4.84 12.36
CA ALA A 134 -3.42 -4.15 11.11
C ALA A 134 -4.38 -4.59 9.98
N ASP A 135 -4.82 -3.66 9.14
CA ASP A 135 -5.59 -3.98 7.94
C ASP A 135 -4.63 -4.30 6.77
N ARG A 136 -4.64 -5.54 6.30
CA ARG A 136 -3.68 -6.06 5.32
C ARG A 136 -4.06 -5.68 3.91
N LYS A 137 -3.28 -4.77 3.32
CA LYS A 137 -3.39 -4.34 1.92
C LYS A 137 -2.02 -4.33 1.27
N TYR A 138 -1.76 -5.32 0.42
CA TYR A 138 -0.45 -5.49 -0.20
C TYR A 138 -0.44 -4.98 -1.64
N PRO A 139 0.41 -4.00 -2.00
CA PRO A 139 0.58 -3.59 -3.39
C PRO A 139 1.18 -4.74 -4.20
N VAL A 140 0.56 -5.06 -5.32
CA VAL A 140 0.98 -6.17 -6.18
C VAL A 140 1.39 -5.65 -7.55
N PRO A 141 2.66 -5.81 -7.95
CA PRO A 141 3.07 -5.50 -9.30
C PRO A 141 2.23 -6.29 -10.32
N ALA A 142 1.61 -5.59 -11.29
CA ALA A 142 0.74 -6.22 -12.29
C ALA A 142 1.40 -7.41 -13.03
N LYS A 143 2.74 -7.37 -13.17
CA LYS A 143 3.56 -8.45 -13.76
C LYS A 143 3.57 -9.76 -12.95
N TYR A 144 3.05 -9.79 -11.73
CA TYR A 144 2.96 -11.00 -10.91
C TYR A 144 1.70 -11.81 -11.21
N PHE A 145 0.69 -11.20 -11.84
CA PHE A 145 -0.51 -11.89 -12.26
C PHE A 145 -0.32 -12.64 -13.58
N ASN A 146 -0.82 -13.88 -13.61
CA ASN A 146 -1.06 -14.62 -14.83
C ASN A 146 -2.39 -14.15 -15.43
N LYS A 147 -2.35 -13.13 -16.29
CA LYS A 147 -3.55 -12.54 -16.92
C LYS A 147 -4.39 -13.59 -17.65
N ASN A 148 -5.71 -13.58 -17.43
CA ASN A 148 -6.67 -14.51 -18.03
C ASN A 148 -6.34 -15.99 -17.82
N LYS A 149 -5.53 -16.30 -16.79
CA LYS A 149 -5.08 -17.63 -16.45
C LYS A 149 -5.18 -17.81 -14.93
N LYS A 150 -4.95 -19.06 -14.49
CA LYS A 150 -4.94 -19.41 -13.07
C LYS A 150 -3.85 -18.66 -12.32
N ASN A 151 -4.24 -18.07 -11.21
CA ASN A 151 -3.38 -17.51 -10.19
C ASN A 151 -3.61 -18.27 -8.88
N VAL A 152 -2.58 -18.36 -8.06
CA VAL A 152 -2.62 -18.97 -6.72
C VAL A 152 -2.14 -17.92 -5.73
N LEU A 153 -3.00 -17.55 -4.79
CA LEU A 153 -2.63 -16.80 -3.61
C LEU A 153 -2.38 -17.79 -2.47
N ALA A 154 -1.21 -17.69 -1.84
CA ALA A 154 -0.87 -18.45 -0.64
C ALA A 154 -0.59 -17.46 0.50
N VAL A 155 -1.13 -17.74 1.68
CA VAL A 155 -0.97 -16.92 2.88
C VAL A 155 -0.46 -17.82 3.99
N ARG A 156 0.76 -17.57 4.45
CA ARG A 156 1.34 -18.20 5.62
C ARG A 156 0.94 -17.36 6.83
N VAL A 157 0.40 -17.98 7.85
CA VAL A 157 -0.04 -17.33 9.08
C VAL A 157 0.63 -18.00 10.28
N PHE A 158 1.01 -17.21 11.28
CA PHE A 158 1.35 -17.71 12.60
C PHE A 158 0.48 -16.98 13.63
N ASP A 159 -0.18 -17.78 14.46
CA ASP A 159 -0.94 -17.33 15.62
C ASP A 159 -0.22 -17.83 16.88
N ALA A 160 0.02 -16.93 17.84
CA ALA A 160 0.68 -17.30 19.08
C ALA A 160 -0.31 -17.88 20.10
N THR A 161 -1.49 -17.29 20.20
CA THR A 161 -2.53 -17.63 21.19
C THR A 161 -3.92 -17.16 20.75
N LEU A 162 -4.94 -17.81 21.30
CA LEU A 162 -6.36 -17.42 21.20
C LEU A 162 -6.99 -17.85 19.88
N GLY A 163 -7.31 -16.90 19.00
CA GLY A 163 -8.07 -17.16 17.78
C GLY A 163 -7.23 -16.75 16.59
N GLY A 164 -6.89 -17.70 15.73
CA GLY A 164 -6.01 -17.43 14.60
C GLY A 164 -6.72 -17.30 13.25
N GLY A 165 -5.98 -16.76 12.29
CA GLY A 165 -6.35 -16.80 10.88
C GLY A 165 -6.84 -15.49 10.29
N ILE A 166 -7.31 -15.56 9.04
CA ILE A 166 -7.89 -14.42 8.30
C ILE A 166 -9.31 -14.19 8.82
N ASN A 167 -9.44 -13.43 9.91
CA ASN A 167 -10.66 -13.45 10.74
C ASN A 167 -11.74 -12.44 10.33
N SER A 168 -11.37 -11.33 9.69
CA SER A 168 -12.33 -10.28 9.32
C SER A 168 -11.83 -9.36 8.20
N GLY A 169 -12.69 -8.45 7.72
CA GLY A 169 -12.40 -7.53 6.63
C GLY A 169 -12.98 -7.94 5.28
N ASP A 170 -12.75 -7.11 4.26
CA ASP A 170 -13.25 -7.34 2.90
C ASP A 170 -12.13 -7.91 2.02
N ILE A 171 -12.20 -9.24 1.85
CA ILE A 171 -11.14 -10.04 1.24
C ILE A 171 -11.29 -10.02 -0.27
N GLY A 172 -10.29 -9.51 -0.98
CA GLY A 172 -10.41 -9.31 -2.41
C GLY A 172 -9.20 -8.69 -3.09
N ILE A 173 -9.33 -8.53 -4.40
CA ILE A 173 -8.39 -7.78 -5.22
C ILE A 173 -9.01 -6.43 -5.52
N TYR A 174 -8.24 -5.39 -5.28
CA TYR A 174 -8.66 -4.01 -5.43
C TYR A 174 -7.73 -3.29 -6.38
N VAL A 175 -8.28 -2.27 -7.03
CA VAL A 175 -7.50 -1.26 -7.72
C VAL A 175 -7.70 0.06 -7.01
N LYS A 176 -6.62 0.81 -6.86
CA LYS A 176 -6.68 2.19 -6.42
C LYS A 176 -6.34 3.08 -7.59
N SER A 177 -7.32 3.87 -8.00
CA SER A 177 -7.11 4.95 -8.97
C SER A 177 -6.56 6.15 -8.23
N TYR A 178 -5.35 6.55 -8.58
CA TYR A 178 -4.75 7.77 -8.04
C TYR A 178 -5.00 8.95 -8.97
N GLU A 179 -5.20 10.15 -8.41
CA GLU A 179 -5.22 11.34 -9.26
C GLU A 179 -3.88 11.56 -9.97
N PHE A 180 -2.78 11.06 -9.40
CA PHE A 180 -1.45 11.09 -9.97
C PHE A 180 -1.15 9.79 -10.71
N LEU A 181 -0.88 9.89 -12.01
CA LEU A 181 -0.46 8.76 -12.82
C LEU A 181 1.05 8.54 -12.63
N VAL A 182 1.45 7.31 -12.33
CA VAL A 182 2.85 6.89 -12.23
C VAL A 182 3.31 6.25 -13.54
N ASP A 183 4.31 6.83 -14.18
CA ASP A 183 4.93 6.26 -15.39
C ASP A 183 5.84 5.07 -15.03
N LYS A 184 6.38 5.08 -13.81
CA LYS A 184 7.16 3.99 -13.21
C LYS A 184 6.68 3.75 -11.78
N ASN A 185 5.92 2.68 -11.55
CA ASN A 185 5.55 2.26 -10.20
C ASN A 185 6.81 1.78 -9.44
N LEU A 186 6.99 2.29 -8.23
CA LEU A 186 8.06 1.94 -7.30
C LEU A 186 7.55 1.34 -5.98
N GLU A 187 6.25 1.09 -5.84
CA GLU A 187 5.64 0.38 -4.72
C GLU A 187 6.17 -1.05 -4.58
N GLY A 188 5.92 -1.63 -3.41
CA GLY A 188 6.37 -2.97 -3.03
C GLY A 188 7.60 -2.90 -2.12
N GLU A 189 8.49 -3.86 -2.27
CA GLU A 189 9.63 -4.06 -1.37
C GLU A 189 10.73 -2.99 -1.54
N TRP A 190 11.11 -2.34 -0.44
CA TRP A 190 12.23 -1.40 -0.31
C TRP A 190 13.22 -1.93 0.73
N LYS A 191 14.49 -1.49 0.65
CA LYS A 191 15.46 -1.71 1.72
C LYS A 191 15.18 -0.75 2.87
N PHE A 192 15.35 -1.22 4.11
CA PHE A 192 15.02 -0.46 5.31
C PHE A 192 16.07 -0.64 6.41
N SER A 193 16.42 0.45 7.10
CA SER A 193 17.24 0.45 8.30
C SER A 193 16.75 1.51 9.26
N THR A 194 16.67 1.17 10.55
CA THR A 194 16.52 2.16 11.62
C THR A 194 17.86 2.83 11.92
N GLY A 195 17.79 3.97 12.62
CA GLY A 195 18.95 4.77 12.97
C GLY A 195 19.35 5.76 11.87
N ASP A 196 20.15 6.75 12.26
CA ASP A 196 20.44 7.90 11.43
C ASP A 196 21.92 8.00 11.08
N ARG A 197 22.26 7.68 9.83
CA ARG A 197 23.65 7.67 9.36
C ARG A 197 23.74 8.36 8.00
N GLU A 198 24.56 9.40 7.94
CA GLU A 198 24.67 10.25 6.75
C GLU A 198 25.09 9.47 5.50
N GLU A 199 25.91 8.43 5.65
CA GLU A 199 26.34 7.59 4.52
C GLU A 199 25.19 6.82 3.85
N PHE A 200 24.02 6.72 4.49
CA PHE A 200 22.87 6.00 3.97
C PHE A 200 22.25 6.63 2.72
N LYS A 201 22.53 7.91 2.45
CA LYS A 201 22.12 8.57 1.21
C LYS A 201 22.98 8.21 0.00
N GLU A 202 24.21 7.74 0.25
CA GLU A 202 25.23 7.63 -0.80
C GLU A 202 24.87 6.55 -1.82
N LYS A 203 25.11 6.83 -3.11
CA LYS A 203 24.76 5.93 -4.20
C LYS A 203 25.38 4.54 -4.00
N ASP A 204 26.66 4.50 -3.63
CA ASP A 204 27.45 3.28 -3.59
C ASP A 204 27.51 2.65 -2.18
N PHE A 205 26.68 3.12 -1.24
CA PHE A 205 26.57 2.51 0.09
C PHE A 205 26.06 1.06 -0.01
N ASP A 206 26.73 0.15 0.72
CA ASP A 206 26.37 -1.27 0.78
C ASP A 206 25.20 -1.51 1.74
N ASP A 207 24.00 -1.59 1.18
CA ASP A 207 22.75 -1.93 1.87
C ASP A 207 22.40 -3.43 1.80
N SER A 208 23.35 -4.30 1.45
CA SER A 208 23.11 -5.74 1.32
C SER A 208 22.54 -6.36 2.59
N LYS A 209 22.99 -5.86 3.76
CA LYS A 209 22.57 -6.29 5.10
C LYS A 209 21.29 -5.62 5.60
N TRP A 210 20.74 -4.63 4.88
CA TRP A 210 19.50 -3.99 5.31
C TRP A 210 18.32 -4.95 5.21
N ASN A 211 17.42 -4.79 6.17
CA ASN A 211 16.12 -5.44 6.15
C ASN A 211 15.30 -4.94 4.97
N LYS A 212 14.14 -5.55 4.79
CA LYS A 212 13.20 -5.18 3.75
C LYS A 212 11.88 -4.76 4.37
N ILE A 213 11.19 -3.85 3.70
CA ILE A 213 9.88 -3.32 4.11
C ILE A 213 9.03 -3.08 2.87
N PHE A 214 7.71 -3.22 2.98
CA PHE A 214 6.77 -2.83 1.93
C PHE A 214 6.40 -1.36 2.05
N VAL A 215 6.38 -0.71 0.88
CA VAL A 215 5.99 0.68 0.70
C VAL A 215 4.87 0.71 -0.37
N PRO A 216 3.68 1.25 -0.07
CA PRO A 216 3.34 1.92 1.18
C PRO A 216 3.04 0.95 2.34
N GLY A 217 3.24 1.42 3.58
CA GLY A 217 2.87 0.75 4.83
C GLY A 217 3.56 1.36 6.04
N TYR A 218 2.94 1.26 7.22
CA TYR A 218 3.54 1.65 8.49
C TYR A 218 4.63 0.64 8.89
N TRP A 219 5.73 1.07 9.50
CA TRP A 219 6.79 0.15 9.90
C TRP A 219 6.43 -0.70 11.12
N GLU A 220 5.52 -0.23 11.97
CA GLU A 220 5.03 -0.93 13.16
C GLU A 220 4.32 -2.21 12.74
N THR A 221 3.42 -2.10 11.76
CA THR A 221 2.70 -3.25 11.20
C THR A 221 3.62 -4.25 10.47
N GLN A 222 4.90 -3.92 10.30
CA GLN A 222 5.92 -4.73 9.63
C GLN A 222 7.02 -5.17 10.61
N GLY A 223 6.73 -5.09 11.92
CA GLY A 223 7.55 -5.62 13.01
C GLY A 223 8.57 -4.64 13.60
N TYR A 224 8.38 -3.33 13.40
CA TYR A 224 9.12 -2.27 14.09
C TYR A 224 8.22 -1.58 15.11
N ASP A 225 7.52 -2.36 15.92
CA ASP A 225 6.58 -1.88 16.94
C ASP A 225 7.25 -0.88 17.90
N GLU A 226 6.51 0.19 18.23
CA GLU A 226 6.94 1.25 19.17
C GLU A 226 8.22 1.98 18.76
N TYR A 227 8.67 1.83 17.50
CA TYR A 227 9.86 2.52 17.01
C TYR A 227 9.53 3.96 16.62
N ASN A 228 9.93 4.90 17.47
CA ASN A 228 9.98 6.33 17.13
C ASN A 228 11.43 6.75 16.85
N GLY A 229 11.64 7.62 15.88
CA GLY A 229 12.96 8.12 15.51
C GLY A 229 13.20 8.13 14.00
N VAL A 230 14.48 8.11 13.61
CA VAL A 230 14.86 8.20 12.20
C VAL A 230 15.06 6.82 11.59
N ALA A 231 14.36 6.55 10.49
CA ALA A 231 14.60 5.40 9.64
C ALA A 231 14.91 5.81 8.21
N TRP A 232 15.60 4.92 7.51
CA TRP A 232 16.00 5.11 6.13
C TRP A 232 15.43 4.03 5.23
N TYR A 233 14.95 4.47 4.07
CA TYR A 233 14.49 3.63 2.98
C TYR A 233 15.44 3.74 1.79
N ARG A 234 15.75 2.64 1.11
CA ARG A 234 16.53 2.62 -0.14
C ARG A 234 15.85 1.82 -1.23
N LYS A 235 15.85 2.35 -2.45
CA LYS A 235 15.31 1.70 -3.65
C LYS A 235 16.19 1.91 -4.85
N THR A 236 16.52 0.82 -5.52
CA THR A 236 17.20 0.85 -6.81
C THR A 236 16.19 0.82 -7.95
N PHE A 237 16.49 1.54 -9.03
CA PHE A 237 15.71 1.48 -10.26
C PHE A 237 16.55 1.82 -11.49
N THR A 238 16.08 1.38 -12.65
CA THR A 238 16.59 1.78 -13.96
C THR A 238 15.52 2.61 -14.67
N ILE A 239 15.96 3.56 -15.48
CA ILE A 239 15.08 4.35 -16.33
C ILE A 239 15.15 3.86 -17.77
N SER A 240 14.03 3.82 -18.48
CA SER A 240 14.02 3.51 -19.92
C SER A 240 14.42 4.75 -20.72
N SER A 241 14.94 4.55 -21.93
CA SER A 241 15.26 5.63 -22.87
C SER A 241 14.05 6.48 -23.30
N SER A 242 12.83 6.06 -22.96
CA SER A 242 11.58 6.78 -23.24
C SER A 242 11.36 8.02 -22.38
N PHE A 243 12.16 8.23 -21.33
CA PHE A 243 12.08 9.42 -20.47
C PHE A 243 13.03 10.55 -20.92
N ASN A 244 13.56 10.46 -22.15
CA ASN A 244 14.50 11.45 -22.66
C ASN A 244 13.76 12.77 -22.95
N ASP A 245 14.11 13.78 -22.15
CA ASP A 245 13.74 15.22 -22.24
C ASP A 245 12.61 15.71 -21.32
N ASP A 246 11.92 14.81 -20.61
CA ASP A 246 10.95 15.21 -19.59
C ASP A 246 11.63 15.53 -18.25
N GLN A 247 11.23 16.65 -17.63
CA GLN A 247 11.40 16.81 -16.18
C GLN A 247 10.56 15.73 -15.49
N LEU A 248 11.14 15.04 -14.52
CA LEU A 248 10.47 13.96 -13.80
C LEU A 248 10.15 14.41 -12.38
N VAL A 249 9.19 13.75 -11.75
CA VAL A 249 8.77 13.96 -10.37
C VAL A 249 8.78 12.62 -9.66
N LEU A 250 9.49 12.54 -8.53
CA LEU A 250 9.37 11.42 -7.60
C LEU A 250 8.14 11.65 -6.72
N LEU A 251 7.21 10.71 -6.78
CA LEU A 251 6.09 10.59 -5.87
C LEU A 251 6.47 9.63 -4.75
N LEU A 252 6.43 10.10 -3.50
CA LEU A 252 6.65 9.27 -2.31
C LEU A 252 5.37 9.08 -1.50
N GLY A 253 4.22 9.54 -2.00
CA GLY A 253 2.97 9.34 -1.30
C GLY A 253 2.91 10.16 -0.02
N LYS A 254 2.31 9.61 1.04
CA LYS A 254 2.33 10.20 2.39
C LYS A 254 3.33 9.45 3.27
N ILE A 255 4.05 10.22 4.05
CA ILE A 255 5.10 9.83 4.98
C ILE A 255 4.75 10.44 6.33
N ASP A 256 4.96 9.71 7.41
CA ASP A 256 4.78 10.22 8.77
C ASP A 256 6.17 10.34 9.42
N ASP A 257 6.60 11.48 10.00
CA ASP A 257 6.07 12.85 9.98
C ASP A 257 6.77 13.69 8.87
N ILE A 258 8.10 13.70 8.89
CA ILE A 258 8.96 14.52 8.01
C ILE A 258 9.93 13.65 7.23
N ASP A 259 10.42 14.17 6.11
CA ASP A 259 11.31 13.42 5.23
C ASP A 259 12.32 14.27 4.48
N GLU A 260 13.45 13.64 4.14
CA GLU A 260 14.42 14.12 3.14
C GLU A 260 14.58 13.03 2.07
N ALA A 261 14.42 13.41 0.80
CA ALA A 261 14.56 12.52 -0.33
C ALA A 261 15.85 12.82 -1.10
N TYR A 262 16.60 11.75 -1.38
CA TYR A 262 17.89 11.80 -2.07
C TYR A 262 17.87 10.96 -3.33
N LEU A 263 18.56 11.46 -4.35
CA LEU A 263 18.86 10.75 -5.59
C LEU A 263 20.37 10.63 -5.76
N ASN A 264 20.88 9.40 -5.76
CA ASN A 264 22.30 9.13 -5.96
C ASN A 264 23.19 9.99 -5.03
N GLY A 265 22.83 10.12 -3.73
CA GLY A 265 23.54 10.94 -2.74
C GLY A 265 23.15 12.43 -2.69
N ASN A 266 22.38 12.93 -3.65
CA ASN A 266 22.03 14.36 -3.74
C ASN A 266 20.62 14.60 -3.21
N LEU A 267 20.44 15.56 -2.30
CA LEU A 267 19.11 15.97 -1.81
C LEU A 267 18.29 16.54 -2.98
N ILE A 268 17.07 16.04 -3.17
CA ILE A 268 16.15 16.48 -4.23
C ILE A 268 14.85 17.09 -3.68
N GLY A 269 14.57 16.91 -2.40
CA GLY A 269 13.41 17.49 -1.74
C GLY A 269 13.34 17.08 -0.27
N GLN A 270 12.53 17.81 0.48
CA GLN A 270 12.22 17.53 1.87
C GLN A 270 10.83 18.07 2.20
N THR A 271 10.20 17.50 3.22
CA THR A 271 9.03 18.05 3.90
C THR A 271 9.35 18.13 5.39
N GLY A 272 9.10 19.27 6.02
CA GLY A 272 9.58 19.56 7.37
C GLY A 272 11.07 19.91 7.42
N SER A 273 11.66 19.84 8.61
CA SER A 273 13.07 20.22 8.84
C SER A 273 13.73 19.35 9.91
N PHE A 274 14.89 18.78 9.58
CA PHE A 274 15.77 18.07 10.51
C PHE A 274 16.73 19.02 11.27
N SER A 275 16.67 20.33 11.03
CA SER A 275 17.60 21.31 11.62
C SER A 275 17.19 21.83 13.00
N SER A 276 15.92 21.67 13.38
CA SER A 276 15.45 21.79 14.76
C SER A 276 15.49 20.42 15.41
N ASP A 277 15.62 20.37 16.74
CA ASP A 277 15.38 19.15 17.50
C ASP A 277 14.01 18.58 17.07
N PRO A 278 13.98 17.44 16.36
CA PRO A 278 12.74 16.91 15.81
C PRO A 278 11.74 16.56 16.93
N GLU A 279 12.23 16.24 18.13
CA GLU A 279 11.39 15.97 19.30
C GLU A 279 10.67 17.22 19.83
N ASN A 280 11.21 18.41 19.54
CA ASN A 280 10.68 19.71 19.97
C ASN A 280 10.11 20.55 18.81
N SER A 281 9.90 19.94 17.64
CA SER A 281 9.39 20.61 16.45
C SER A 281 7.86 20.61 16.44
N ASN A 282 7.24 21.77 16.17
CA ASN A 282 5.80 21.84 15.97
C ASN A 282 5.47 21.40 14.53
N PHE A 283 5.05 20.14 14.36
CA PHE A 283 4.58 19.61 13.08
C PHE A 283 3.23 20.26 12.70
N ASN A 284 3.13 20.78 11.47
CA ASN A 284 1.95 21.43 10.89
C ASN A 284 1.19 20.52 9.91
N ASN A 285 0.99 19.25 10.28
CA ASN A 285 0.31 18.20 9.48
C ASN A 285 1.10 17.71 8.26
N GLU A 286 2.44 17.76 8.32
CA GLU A 286 3.34 17.22 7.29
C GLU A 286 2.98 15.76 6.95
N TRP A 287 2.56 14.97 7.93
CA TRP A 287 2.13 13.59 7.74
C TRP A 287 1.04 13.40 6.68
N GLN A 288 0.14 14.37 6.52
CA GLN A 288 -0.93 14.30 5.52
C GLN A 288 -0.50 14.72 4.10
N GLU A 289 0.67 15.35 3.97
CA GLU A 289 1.11 15.90 2.69
C GLU A 289 1.45 14.81 1.69
N LEU A 290 1.05 15.02 0.43
CA LEU A 290 1.47 14.15 -0.65
C LEU A 290 2.81 14.64 -1.20
N ARG A 291 3.85 13.82 -1.07
CA ARG A 291 5.22 14.14 -1.47
C ARG A 291 5.39 14.01 -2.97
N GLY A 292 5.81 15.11 -3.59
CA GLY A 292 6.19 15.19 -4.99
C GLY A 292 7.44 16.04 -5.17
N TYR A 293 8.59 15.42 -5.42
CA TYR A 293 9.88 16.11 -5.55
C TYR A 293 10.38 16.10 -6.98
N LEU A 294 10.82 17.27 -7.46
CA LEU A 294 11.40 17.38 -8.78
C LEU A 294 12.64 16.51 -8.86
N PHE A 295 12.72 15.69 -9.91
CA PHE A 295 13.82 14.79 -10.17
C PHE A 295 14.74 15.43 -11.21
N PRO A 296 15.91 15.97 -10.83
CA PRO A 296 16.75 16.68 -11.78
C PRO A 296 17.36 15.69 -12.76
N SER A 297 17.07 15.84 -14.06
CA SER A 297 17.48 14.88 -15.10
C SER A 297 19.00 14.76 -15.25
N ASN A 298 19.77 15.73 -14.76
CA ASN A 298 21.23 15.71 -14.72
C ASN A 298 21.80 14.79 -13.62
N LEU A 299 21.02 14.45 -12.59
CA LEU A 299 21.44 13.53 -11.53
C LEU A 299 21.14 12.06 -11.86
N LEU A 300 20.37 11.82 -12.93
CA LEU A 300 20.04 10.48 -13.40
C LEU A 300 21.22 9.82 -14.12
N ASN A 301 21.55 8.62 -13.65
CA ASN A 301 22.27 7.64 -14.45
C ASN A 301 21.33 7.04 -15.50
N LYS A 302 21.25 7.65 -16.68
CA LYS A 302 20.32 7.24 -17.76
C LYS A 302 20.60 5.83 -18.29
N ASN A 303 21.83 5.36 -18.19
CA ASN A 303 22.29 4.08 -18.75
C ASN A 303 22.58 3.03 -17.68
N GLY A 304 22.10 3.22 -16.45
CA GLY A 304 22.38 2.29 -15.37
C GLY A 304 21.45 2.43 -14.19
N VAL A 305 21.90 1.88 -13.07
CA VAL A 305 21.16 1.89 -11.81
C VAL A 305 21.24 3.27 -11.16
N ASN A 306 20.10 3.69 -10.64
CA ASN A 306 19.91 4.85 -9.77
C ASN A 306 19.45 4.38 -8.40
N VAL A 307 19.76 5.15 -7.38
CA VAL A 307 19.36 4.91 -5.98
C VAL A 307 18.52 6.09 -5.51
N ILE A 308 17.35 5.77 -4.97
CA ILE A 308 16.57 6.68 -4.12
C ILE A 308 16.88 6.28 -2.68
N ALA A 309 17.23 7.26 -1.85
CA ALA A 309 17.27 7.11 -0.41
C ALA A 309 16.28 8.11 0.21
N VAL A 310 15.50 7.67 1.19
CA VAL A 310 14.55 8.53 1.91
C VAL A 310 14.84 8.40 3.39
N ARG A 311 15.19 9.51 4.03
CA ARG A 311 15.33 9.63 5.47
C ARG A 311 13.99 10.09 6.01
N VAL A 312 13.42 9.33 6.93
CA VAL A 312 12.11 9.60 7.52
C VAL A 312 12.29 9.72 9.02
N TYR A 313 11.69 10.75 9.62
CA TYR A 313 11.57 10.85 11.06
C TYR A 313 10.09 10.83 11.44
N ASP A 314 9.77 9.98 12.40
CA ASP A 314 8.48 9.92 13.08
C ASP A 314 8.70 10.16 14.57
N SER A 315 7.83 10.97 15.15
CA SER A 315 7.86 11.33 16.55
C SER A 315 7.04 10.38 17.43
N TYR A 316 5.92 9.82 16.94
CA TYR A 316 5.01 9.01 17.75
C TYR A 316 4.10 8.07 16.92
N ILE A 317 3.86 6.89 17.48
CA ILE A 317 2.80 5.93 17.12
C ILE A 317 3.06 5.14 15.84
N ASN A 318 3.02 5.79 14.68
CA ASN A 318 2.94 5.12 13.38
C ASN A 318 3.78 5.85 12.34
N GLY A 319 5.00 5.38 12.12
CA GLY A 319 5.88 6.00 11.16
C GLY A 319 5.94 5.31 9.79
N GLY A 320 6.55 6.02 8.86
CA GLY A 320 6.97 5.48 7.56
C GLY A 320 6.18 5.99 6.36
N ILE A 321 6.48 5.41 5.19
CA ILE A 321 5.85 5.79 3.92
C ILE A 321 4.54 5.03 3.80
N TYR A 322 3.47 5.56 4.38
CA TYR A 322 2.27 4.77 4.71
C TYR A 322 1.15 4.80 3.67
N GLU A 323 1.17 5.73 2.71
CA GLU A 323 0.15 5.78 1.65
C GLU A 323 0.75 6.16 0.30
N GLY A 324 0.37 5.47 -0.77
CA GLY A 324 0.79 5.80 -2.14
C GLY A 324 0.05 6.97 -2.80
N PRO A 325 0.36 7.26 -4.08
CA PRO A 325 1.18 6.43 -4.96
C PRO A 325 2.69 6.64 -4.75
N ILE A 326 3.48 5.58 -4.96
CA ILE A 326 4.95 5.66 -4.95
C ILE A 326 5.49 5.33 -6.34
N GLY A 327 6.22 6.27 -6.94
CA GLY A 327 6.68 6.10 -8.31
C GLY A 327 7.32 7.33 -8.92
N ILE A 328 7.65 7.22 -10.20
CA ILE A 328 8.14 8.34 -11.01
C ILE A 328 7.05 8.72 -12.01
N ALA A 329 6.77 10.01 -12.09
CA ALA A 329 5.87 10.59 -13.07
C ALA A 329 6.60 11.61 -13.94
N THR A 330 6.18 11.79 -15.19
CA THR A 330 6.54 12.97 -15.97
C THR A 330 5.95 14.22 -15.31
N GLN A 331 6.66 15.35 -15.41
CA GLN A 331 6.17 16.61 -14.87
C GLN A 331 4.84 17.02 -15.51
N ASN A 332 4.59 16.64 -16.77
CA ASN A 332 3.30 16.87 -17.42
C ASN A 332 2.18 16.08 -16.74
N ASN A 333 2.37 14.78 -16.48
CA ASN A 333 1.40 13.96 -15.74
C ASN A 333 1.13 14.53 -14.35
N TYR A 334 2.18 14.94 -13.63
CA TYR A 334 2.08 15.57 -12.31
C TYR A 334 1.29 16.89 -12.35
N ARG A 335 1.61 17.80 -13.27
CA ARG A 335 0.90 19.08 -13.43
C ARG A 335 -0.57 18.88 -13.80
N ASN A 336 -0.86 17.90 -14.66
CA ASN A 336 -2.22 17.60 -15.07
C ASN A 336 -3.05 17.01 -13.92
N ALA A 337 -2.45 16.19 -13.05
CA ALA A 337 -3.06 15.72 -11.82
C ALA A 337 -3.51 16.89 -10.93
N TRP A 338 -2.62 17.85 -10.67
CA TRP A 338 -2.95 19.04 -9.88
C TRP A 338 -4.05 19.90 -10.49
N LYS A 339 -4.08 20.05 -11.82
CA LYS A 339 -5.18 20.74 -12.51
C LYS A 339 -6.53 20.02 -12.32
N ARG A 340 -6.55 18.69 -12.25
CA ARG A 340 -7.77 17.93 -11.95
C ARG A 340 -8.22 18.12 -10.50
N ILE A 341 -7.27 18.02 -9.56
CA ILE A 341 -7.53 18.20 -8.13
C ILE A 341 -8.07 19.60 -7.84
N SER A 342 -7.47 20.64 -8.41
CA SER A 342 -7.91 22.02 -8.20
C SER A 342 -9.31 22.30 -8.75
N LYS A 343 -9.63 21.75 -9.95
CA LYS A 343 -10.98 21.82 -10.51
C LYS A 343 -12.02 21.10 -9.66
N LYS A 344 -11.69 19.90 -9.14
CA LYS A 344 -12.57 19.13 -8.26
C LYS A 344 -12.87 19.92 -6.98
N ARG A 345 -11.84 20.52 -6.35
CA ARG A 345 -12.00 21.39 -5.17
C ARG A 345 -12.88 22.60 -5.48
N SER A 346 -12.56 23.36 -6.54
CA SER A 346 -13.33 24.54 -6.95
C SER A 346 -14.81 24.22 -7.22
N PHE A 347 -15.12 23.07 -7.82
CA PHE A 347 -16.50 22.62 -8.01
C PHE A 347 -17.23 22.43 -6.67
N TRP A 348 -16.57 21.81 -5.69
CA TRP A 348 -17.15 21.61 -4.36
C TRP A 348 -17.28 22.89 -3.55
N ASP A 349 -16.34 23.81 -3.68
CA ASP A 349 -16.42 25.12 -3.04
C ASP A 349 -17.64 25.92 -3.54
N VAL A 350 -17.96 25.81 -4.84
CA VAL A 350 -19.16 26.40 -5.45
C VAL A 350 -20.45 25.74 -4.95
N ILE A 351 -20.44 24.41 -4.75
CA ILE A 351 -21.63 23.64 -4.33
C ILE A 351 -21.91 23.79 -2.82
N PHE A 352 -20.86 23.81 -2.00
CA PHE A 352 -20.97 23.77 -0.54
C PHE A 352 -20.60 25.08 0.17
N GLY A 353 -20.28 26.14 -0.59
CA GLY A 353 -20.17 27.49 -0.07
C GLY A 353 -19.13 27.65 1.05
N LYS A 354 -17.88 27.28 0.76
CA LYS A 354 -16.73 27.74 1.55
C LYS A 354 -16.01 28.88 0.85
#